data_AF-A0A9D2SKK3-F1
#
_entry.id   AF-A0A9D2SKK3-F1
#
_cell.length_a   1.000
_cell.length_b   1.000
_cell.length_c   1.000
_cell.angle_alpha   90.00
_cell.angle_beta   90.00
_cell.angle_gamma   90.00
#
_symmetry.space_group_name_H-M   'P 1'
#
loop_
_entity.id
_entity.type
_entity.pdbx_description
1 polymer ?
#
loop_
_entity_poly.entity_id
_entity_poly.type
_entity_poly.pdbx_seq_one_letter_code
_entity_poly.pdbx_strand_id
1 'polypeptide(L)'
;MRVLQRNREREVLIQSGDTVVKIPVSQILYIERSKNYLEYHTGDQVYRIRGTIADVEEAFRKEGFSKCISGCLVNLKYVTKASKDTVWLSFHIQMSQAFEEEVSQMCNLSEGVEQKGIQKGMQRALTESIKNLMDTMNMTAKEAMDALKIKEEDRSQYTELLKIQK
;
A
#
# COMPACT_ATOMS: atom_id res chain seq x y z
N MET A 1 16.45 21.09 -38.31
CA MET A 1 16.17 21.13 -36.86
C MET A 1 14.67 20.98 -36.66
N ARG A 2 14.22 19.94 -35.95
CA ARG A 2 12.80 19.74 -35.59
C ARG A 2 12.57 20.48 -34.27
N VAL A 3 11.78 21.55 -34.29
CA VAL A 3 11.34 22.22 -33.07
C VAL A 3 10.41 21.23 -32.35
N LEU A 4 10.85 20.74 -31.18
CA LEU A 4 10.00 19.97 -30.28
C LEU A 4 8.84 20.89 -29.89
N GLN A 5 7.67 20.69 -30.49
CA GLN A 5 6.43 21.25 -29.98
C GLN A 5 6.29 20.73 -28.55
N ARG A 6 6.58 21.60 -27.58
CA ARG A 6 6.29 21.39 -26.16
C ARG A 6 4.80 21.05 -26.08
N ASN A 7 4.50 19.78 -25.89
CA ASN A 7 3.14 19.25 -25.83
C ASN A 7 2.45 19.98 -24.67
N ARG A 8 1.67 21.03 -24.96
CA ARG A 8 0.95 21.77 -23.92
C ARG A 8 -0.22 20.90 -23.54
N GLU A 9 -0.11 20.28 -22.37
CA GLU A 9 -1.22 19.58 -21.73
C GLU A 9 -2.42 20.53 -21.66
N ARG A 10 -3.58 20.05 -22.15
CA ARG A 10 -4.80 20.85 -22.13
C ARG A 10 -5.31 20.95 -20.69
N GLU A 11 -5.78 22.14 -20.33
CA GLU A 11 -6.32 22.43 -19.01
C GLU A 11 -7.80 22.84 -19.11
N VAL A 12 -8.58 22.49 -18.09
CA VAL A 12 -9.95 22.97 -17.86
C VAL A 12 -9.89 24.02 -16.77
N LEU A 13 -10.53 25.17 -17.00
CA LEU A 13 -10.61 26.25 -16.03
C LEU A 13 -11.94 26.15 -15.29
N ILE A 14 -11.89 25.95 -13.97
CA ILE A 14 -13.06 25.93 -13.12
C ILE A 14 -13.05 27.15 -12.21
N GLN A 15 -14.08 27.98 -12.35
CA GLN A 15 -14.27 29.16 -11.50
C GLN A 15 -15.14 28.79 -10.29
N SER A 16 -14.60 28.98 -9.09
CA SER A 16 -15.31 28.81 -7.82
C SER A 16 -15.18 30.08 -7.00
N GLY A 17 -16.20 30.94 -7.08
CA GLY A 17 -16.14 32.30 -6.52
C GLY A 17 -15.07 33.14 -7.21
N ASP A 18 -14.15 33.70 -6.42
CA ASP A 18 -13.04 34.53 -6.91
C ASP A 18 -11.80 33.73 -7.32
N THR A 19 -11.83 32.40 -7.14
CA THR A 19 -10.70 31.53 -7.48
C THR A 19 -10.94 30.82 -8.81
N VAL A 20 -9.92 30.83 -9.66
CA VAL A 20 -9.87 30.02 -10.88
C VAL A 20 -8.91 28.87 -10.64
N VAL A 21 -9.42 27.64 -10.71
CA VAL A 21 -8.61 26.43 -10.63
C VAL A 21 -8.36 25.91 -12.04
N LYS A 22 -7.12 25.53 -12.33
CA LYS A 22 -6.74 24.88 -13.59
C LYS A 22 -6.56 23.39 -13.35
N ILE A 23 -7.25 22.58 -14.13
CA ILE A 23 -7.20 21.12 -14.02
C ILE A 23 -6.65 20.56 -15.31
N PRO A 24 -5.47 19.91 -15.31
CA PRO A 24 -4.99 19.22 -16.48
C PRO A 24 -5.96 18.10 -16.88
N VAL A 25 -6.34 18.04 -18.15
CA VAL A 25 -7.30 17.06 -18.67
C VAL A 25 -6.85 15.63 -18.37
N SER A 26 -5.54 15.40 -18.37
CA SER A 26 -4.97 14.09 -18.11
C SER A 26 -5.14 13.60 -16.66
N GLN A 27 -5.46 14.49 -15.71
CA GLN A 27 -5.72 14.16 -14.30
C GLN A 27 -7.20 13.85 -14.01
N ILE A 28 -8.11 14.17 -14.93
CA ILE A 28 -9.54 13.90 -14.76
C ILE A 28 -9.81 12.41 -15.01
N LEU A 29 -10.35 11.73 -14.00
CA LEU A 29 -10.72 10.31 -14.05
C LEU A 29 -12.06 10.11 -14.75
N TYR A 30 -13.07 10.87 -14.33
CA TYR A 30 -14.40 10.89 -14.93
C TYR A 30 -15.11 12.21 -14.60
N ILE A 31 -16.16 12.51 -15.37
CA ILE A 31 -16.99 13.70 -15.22
C ILE A 31 -18.44 13.24 -15.12
N GLU A 32 -19.14 13.67 -14.08
CA GLU A 32 -20.51 13.26 -13.80
C GLU A 32 -21.44 14.47 -13.64
N ARG A 33 -22.67 14.34 -14.14
CA ARG A 33 -23.73 15.32 -13.92
C ARG A 33 -24.41 15.06 -12.57
N SER A 34 -24.36 16.06 -11.70
CA SER A 34 -25.06 16.10 -10.41
C SER A 34 -26.03 17.30 -10.38
N LYS A 35 -27.33 17.03 -10.55
CA LYS A 35 -28.38 18.06 -10.68
C LYS A 35 -28.11 19.06 -11.83
N ASN A 36 -27.77 20.30 -11.47
CA ASN A 36 -27.46 21.41 -12.38
C ASN A 36 -25.94 21.68 -12.46
N TYR A 37 -25.13 20.77 -11.93
CA TYR A 37 -23.69 20.87 -11.87
C TYR A 37 -23.03 19.69 -12.58
N LEU A 38 -21.80 19.93 -12.97
CA LEU A 38 -20.84 18.95 -13.45
C LEU A 38 -19.77 18.79 -12.37
N GLU A 39 -19.49 17.55 -12.02
CA GLU A 39 -18.48 17.15 -11.07
C GLU A 39 -17.31 16.49 -11.84
N TYR A 40 -16.13 17.10 -11.73
CA TYR A 40 -14.88 16.65 -12.33
C TYR A 40 -14.09 15.92 -11.25
N HIS A 41 -14.00 14.59 -11.37
CA HIS A 41 -13.33 13.75 -10.38
C HIS A 41 -11.87 13.55 -10.79
N THR A 42 -10.95 14.03 -9.95
CA THR A 42 -9.50 13.78 -10.08
C THR A 42 -9.06 12.76 -9.03
N GLY A 43 -7.77 12.41 -9.01
CA GLY A 43 -7.22 11.46 -8.03
C GLY A 43 -7.21 11.98 -6.59
N ASP A 44 -7.28 13.30 -6.41
CA ASP A 44 -7.12 14.00 -5.13
C ASP A 44 -8.40 14.70 -4.65
N GLN A 45 -9.24 15.20 -5.56
CA GLN A 45 -10.45 15.94 -5.18
C GLN A 45 -11.55 15.93 -6.26
N VAL A 46 -12.69 16.55 -5.95
CA VAL A 46 -13.81 16.73 -6.87
C VAL A 46 -14.05 18.23 -7.08
N TYR A 47 -14.07 18.66 -8.34
CA TYR A 47 -14.36 20.04 -8.70
C TYR A 47 -15.75 20.18 -9.28
N ARG A 48 -16.49 21.21 -8.87
CA ARG A 48 -17.88 21.41 -9.28
C ARG A 48 -18.08 22.73 -10.02
N ILE A 49 -18.74 22.68 -11.18
CA ILE A 49 -19.12 23.85 -11.96
C ILE A 49 -20.55 23.72 -12.48
N ARG A 50 -21.27 24.83 -12.66
CA ARG A 50 -22.58 24.81 -13.32
C ARG A 50 -22.40 24.54 -14.81
N GLY A 51 -23.19 23.63 -15.38
CA GLY A 51 -23.11 23.31 -16.81
C GLY A 51 -23.96 22.10 -17.20
N THR A 52 -23.87 21.69 -18.47
CA THR A 52 -24.59 20.52 -19.00
C THR A 52 -23.63 19.44 -19.47
N ILE A 53 -24.07 18.19 -19.46
CA ILE A 53 -23.25 17.09 -19.97
C ILE A 53 -22.98 17.22 -21.47
N ALA A 54 -23.86 17.87 -22.24
CA ALA A 54 -23.68 18.09 -23.66
C ALA A 54 -22.49 19.00 -23.96
N ASP A 55 -22.28 20.04 -23.13
CA ASP A 55 -21.13 20.93 -23.23
C ASP A 55 -19.82 20.15 -23.01
N VAL A 56 -19.81 19.24 -22.03
CA VAL A 56 -18.67 18.37 -21.74
C VAL A 56 -18.44 17.36 -22.86
N GLU A 57 -19.49 16.72 -23.37
CA GLU A 57 -19.41 15.76 -24.48
C GLU A 57 -18.73 16.36 -25.71
N GLU A 58 -19.08 17.59 -26.08
CA GLU A 58 -18.44 18.29 -27.20
C GLU A 58 -17.01 18.74 -26.84
N ALA A 59 -16.82 19.30 -25.64
CA ALA A 59 -15.51 19.80 -25.21
C ALA A 59 -14.46 18.68 -25.05
N PHE A 60 -14.85 17.45 -24.70
CA PHE A 60 -13.94 16.32 -24.43
C PHE A 60 -13.87 15.29 -25.56
N ARG A 61 -14.52 15.55 -26.69
CA ARG A 61 -14.63 14.64 -27.84
C ARG A 61 -13.29 14.13 -28.39
N LYS A 62 -12.20 14.88 -28.21
CA LYS A 62 -10.85 14.54 -28.69
C LYS A 62 -9.84 14.24 -27.57
N GLU A 63 -10.30 14.10 -26.33
CA GLU A 63 -9.45 13.97 -25.14
C GLU A 63 -9.37 12.54 -24.58
N GLY A 64 -9.85 11.53 -25.32
CA GLY A 64 -9.84 10.15 -24.83
C GLY A 64 -10.92 9.85 -23.78
N PHE A 65 -12.00 10.63 -23.77
CA PHE A 65 -13.17 10.36 -22.91
C PHE A 65 -14.24 9.62 -23.69
N SER A 66 -14.94 8.72 -23.00
CA SER A 66 -16.10 8.01 -23.53
C SER A 66 -17.28 8.14 -22.59
N LYS A 67 -18.47 8.28 -23.15
CA LYS A 67 -19.72 8.21 -22.39
C LYS A 67 -19.92 6.78 -21.86
N CYS A 68 -20.15 6.62 -20.57
CA CYS A 68 -20.48 5.32 -19.98
C CYS A 68 -21.99 5.19 -19.69
N ILE A 69 -22.63 6.28 -19.24
CA ILE A 69 -24.09 6.40 -19.05
C ILE A 69 -24.55 7.82 -19.41
N SER A 70 -25.87 8.03 -19.44
CA SER A 70 -26.42 9.38 -19.56
C SER A 70 -25.96 10.23 -18.37
N GLY A 71 -25.21 11.31 -18.66
CA GLY A 71 -24.68 12.17 -17.61
C GLY A 71 -23.27 11.83 -17.12
N CYS A 72 -22.56 10.84 -17.67
CA CYS A 72 -21.21 10.50 -17.20
C CYS A 72 -20.23 10.17 -18.35
N LEU A 73 -19.07 10.81 -18.32
CA LEU A 73 -17.93 10.60 -19.22
C LEU A 73 -16.74 10.05 -18.44
N VAL A 74 -16.17 8.93 -18.87
CA VAL A 74 -14.99 8.31 -18.26
C VAL A 74 -13.76 8.53 -19.12
N ASN A 75 -12.62 8.79 -18.50
CA ASN A 75 -11.33 8.87 -19.18
C ASN A 75 -10.79 7.46 -19.45
N LEU A 76 -10.65 7.10 -20.73
CA LEU A 76 -10.24 5.77 -21.15
C LEU A 76 -8.82 5.40 -20.69
N LYS A 77 -7.96 6.40 -20.41
CA LYS A 77 -6.61 6.19 -19.85
C LYS A 77 -6.64 5.42 -18.52
N TYR A 78 -7.69 5.61 -17.73
CA TYR A 78 -7.78 5.05 -16.38
C TYR A 78 -8.61 3.77 -16.32
N VAL A 79 -9.32 3.40 -17.39
CA VAL A 79 -10.14 2.19 -17.43
C VAL A 79 -9.26 0.94 -17.39
N THR A 80 -9.46 0.09 -16.39
CA THR A 80 -8.74 -1.20 -16.23
C THR A 80 -9.56 -2.39 -16.67
N LYS A 81 -10.88 -2.30 -16.50
CA LYS A 81 -11.84 -3.35 -16.82
C LYS A 81 -13.20 -2.73 -17.13
N ALA A 82 -13.98 -3.38 -17.98
CA ALA A 82 -15.39 -3.06 -18.20
C ALA A 82 -16.22 -4.35 -18.30
N SER A 83 -17.45 -4.31 -17.80
CA SER A 83 -18.48 -5.34 -17.94
C SER A 83 -19.72 -4.73 -18.60
N LYS A 84 -20.83 -5.49 -18.62
CA LYS A 84 -22.11 -5.02 -19.13
C LYS A 84 -22.65 -3.78 -18.37
N ASP A 85 -22.36 -3.67 -17.09
CA ASP A 85 -22.98 -2.72 -16.15
C ASP A 85 -21.97 -1.91 -15.32
N THR A 86 -20.68 -2.26 -15.37
CA THR A 86 -19.66 -1.70 -14.49
C THR A 86 -18.39 -1.35 -15.26
N VAL A 87 -17.80 -0.20 -14.95
CA VAL A 87 -16.47 0.22 -15.44
C VAL A 87 -15.56 0.42 -14.23
N TRP A 88 -14.40 -0.22 -14.23
CA TRP A 88 -13.40 -0.09 -13.17
C TRP A 88 -12.31 0.88 -13.62
N LEU A 89 -12.10 1.93 -12.84
CA LEU A 89 -11.03 2.90 -13.05
C LEU A 89 -9.88 2.62 -12.08
N SER A 90 -8.65 2.66 -12.58
CA SER A 90 -7.47 2.77 -11.74
C SER A 90 -7.29 4.22 -11.30
N PHE A 91 -7.05 4.42 -10.01
CA PHE A 91 -6.55 5.68 -9.50
C PHE A 91 -5.30 5.37 -8.68
N HIS A 92 -4.33 6.26 -8.77
CA HIS A 92 -3.08 6.14 -8.04
C HIS A 92 -3.17 7.13 -6.87
N ILE A 93 -3.19 6.62 -5.64
CA ILE A 93 -3.02 7.46 -4.46
C ILE A 93 -1.52 7.62 -4.28
N GLN A 94 -1.02 8.85 -4.39
CA GLN A 94 0.37 9.14 -4.04
C GLN A 94 0.51 8.98 -2.53
N MET A 95 1.31 8.00 -2.10
CA MET A 95 1.61 7.81 -0.68
C MET A 95 2.59 8.90 -0.22
N SER A 96 2.39 9.41 0.99
CA SER A 96 3.42 10.22 1.64
C SER A 96 4.57 9.33 2.09
N GLN A 97 5.80 9.86 2.14
CA GLN A 97 6.96 9.12 2.67
C GLN A 97 6.69 8.60 4.09
N ALA A 98 6.03 9.41 4.93
CA ALA A 98 5.65 8.99 6.28
C ALA A 98 4.72 7.77 6.27
N PHE A 99 3.72 7.74 5.38
CA PHE A 99 2.82 6.59 5.27
C PHE A 99 3.50 5.36 4.67
N GLU A 100 4.42 5.55 3.72
CA GLU A 100 5.26 4.47 3.18
C GLU A 100 6.16 3.84 4.27
N GLU A 101 6.79 4.67 5.10
CA GLU A 101 7.58 4.22 6.25
C GLU A 101 6.72 3.46 7.27
N GLU A 102 5.52 3.95 7.59
CA GLU A 102 4.58 3.27 8.49
C GLU A 102 4.18 1.88 7.96
N VAL A 103 3.83 1.79 6.68
CA VAL A 103 3.48 0.50 6.03
C VAL A 103 4.69 -0.44 6.03
N SER A 104 5.89 0.08 5.73
CA SER A 104 7.13 -0.71 5.78
C SER A 104 7.41 -1.25 7.18
N GLN A 105 7.25 -0.42 8.22
CA GLN A 105 7.40 -0.84 9.61
C GLN A 105 6.40 -1.94 9.99
N MET A 106 5.15 -1.84 9.53
CA MET A 106 4.15 -2.89 9.76
C MET A 106 4.52 -4.21 9.08
N CYS A 107 5.02 -4.18 7.85
CA CYS A 107 5.51 -5.37 7.15
C CYS A 107 6.71 -6.02 7.86
N ASN A 108 7.65 -5.22 8.36
CA ASN A 108 8.81 -5.72 9.09
C ASN A 108 8.46 -6.26 10.48
N LEU A 109 7.35 -5.81 11.08
CA LEU A 109 6.90 -6.29 12.38
C LEU A 109 6.54 -7.78 12.34
N SER A 110 5.86 -8.25 11.29
CA SER A 110 5.52 -9.67 11.16
C SER A 110 6.75 -10.56 11.07
N GLU A 111 7.76 -10.15 10.30
CA GLU A 111 9.04 -10.87 10.22
C GLU A 111 9.76 -10.89 11.57
N GLY A 112 9.77 -9.75 12.27
CA GLY A 112 10.36 -9.65 13.60
C GLY A 112 9.67 -10.55 14.64
N VAL A 113 8.34 -10.65 14.60
CA VAL A 113 7.56 -11.55 15.47
C VAL A 113 7.87 -13.02 15.16
N GLU A 114 7.90 -13.39 13.88
CA GLU A 114 8.20 -14.76 13.44
C GLU A 114 9.61 -15.18 13.87
N GLN A 115 10.63 -14.39 13.55
CA GLN A 115 12.02 -14.66 13.92
C GLN A 115 12.18 -14.80 15.43
N LYS A 116 11.59 -13.90 16.21
CA LYS A 116 11.63 -13.96 17.67
C LYS A 116 10.89 -15.18 18.22
N GLY A 117 9.79 -15.58 17.59
CA GLY A 117 9.06 -16.81 17.90
C GLY A 117 9.90 -18.06 17.68
N ILE A 118 10.55 -18.16 16.52
CA ILE A 118 11.43 -19.27 16.15
C ILE A 118 12.63 -19.36 17.10
N GLN A 119 13.29 -18.24 17.38
CA GLN A 119 14.42 -18.19 18.34
C GLN A 119 14.02 -18.67 19.73
N LYS A 120 12.89 -18.18 20.26
CA LYS A 120 12.35 -18.63 21.55
C LYS A 120 11.98 -20.11 21.53
N GLY A 121 11.40 -20.61 20.45
CA GLY A 121 11.07 -22.02 20.26
C GLY A 121 12.32 -22.91 20.31
N MET A 122 13.36 -22.55 19.56
CA MET A 122 14.64 -23.28 19.55
C MET A 122 15.32 -23.25 20.91
N GLN A 123 15.37 -22.09 21.58
CA GLN A 123 15.95 -21.99 22.93
C GLN A 123 15.19 -22.86 23.95
N ARG A 124 13.85 -22.88 23.89
CA ARG A 124 13.03 -23.74 24.75
C ARG A 124 13.32 -25.22 24.51
N ALA A 125 13.30 -25.66 23.25
CA ALA A 125 13.57 -27.04 22.88
C ALA A 125 14.98 -27.50 23.32
N LEU A 126 15.98 -26.62 23.18
CA LEU A 126 17.34 -26.94 23.60
C LEU A 126 17.48 -26.99 25.12
N THR A 127 16.85 -26.06 25.85
CA THR A 127 16.83 -26.05 27.33
C THR A 127 16.18 -27.33 27.86
N GLU A 128 15.06 -27.74 27.28
CA GLU A 128 14.37 -28.99 27.63
C GLU A 128 15.23 -30.22 27.34
N SER A 129 15.97 -30.22 26.22
CA SER A 129 16.92 -31.28 25.90
C SER A 129 18.06 -31.38 26.93
N ILE A 130 18.64 -30.24 27.35
CA ILE A 130 19.67 -30.20 28.41
C ILE A 130 19.10 -30.79 29.70
N LYS A 131 17.89 -30.38 30.10
CA LYS A 131 17.22 -30.88 31.30
C LYS A 131 16.99 -32.38 31.24
N ASN A 132 16.49 -32.90 30.12
CA ASN A 132 16.23 -34.33 29.95
C ASN A 132 17.51 -35.17 30.07
N LEU A 133 18.65 -34.70 29.55
CA LEU A 133 19.95 -35.35 29.73
C LEU A 133 20.40 -35.35 31.20
N MET A 134 20.18 -34.23 31.90
CA MET A 134 20.49 -34.15 33.33
C MET A 134 19.63 -35.12 34.15
N ASP A 135 18.33 -35.18 33.89
CA ASP A 135 17.37 -35.97 34.68
C ASP A 135 17.45 -37.46 34.35
N THR A 136 17.64 -37.83 33.07
CA THR A 136 17.57 -39.23 32.61
C THR A 136 18.93 -39.92 32.60
N MET A 137 20.00 -39.17 32.31
CA MET A 137 21.37 -39.72 32.19
C MET A 137 22.28 -39.28 33.35
N ASN A 138 21.72 -38.57 34.35
CA ASN A 138 22.44 -38.06 35.52
C ASN A 138 23.68 -37.21 35.15
N MET A 139 23.61 -36.54 34.00
CA MET A 139 24.67 -35.66 33.51
C MET A 139 24.63 -34.31 34.24
N THR A 140 25.78 -33.67 34.41
CA THR A 140 25.82 -32.26 34.82
C THR A 140 25.37 -31.36 33.67
N ALA A 141 24.92 -30.14 33.98
CA ALA A 141 24.53 -29.17 32.95
C ALA A 141 25.66 -28.92 31.93
N LYS A 142 26.93 -28.92 32.38
CA LYS A 142 28.09 -28.76 31.52
C LYS A 142 28.25 -29.94 30.55
N GLU A 143 28.18 -31.17 31.06
CA GLU A 143 28.30 -32.38 30.23
C GLU A 143 27.14 -32.50 29.23
N ALA A 144 25.93 -32.13 29.63
CA ALA A 144 24.78 -32.11 28.72
C ALA A 144 24.96 -31.07 27.59
N MET A 145 25.49 -29.88 27.90
CA MET A 145 25.82 -28.86 26.90
C MET A 145 26.99 -29.29 26.00
N ASP A 146 27.98 -30.00 26.54
CA ASP A 146 29.08 -30.60 25.77
C ASP A 146 28.55 -31.66 24.79
N ALA A 147 27.66 -32.55 25.24
CA ALA A 147 27.05 -33.59 24.41
C ALA A 147 26.17 -33.02 23.29
N LEU A 148 25.45 -31.92 23.56
CA LEU A 148 24.69 -31.17 22.56
C LEU A 148 25.57 -30.23 21.71
N LYS A 149 26.89 -30.21 21.93
CA LYS A 149 27.88 -29.41 21.20
C LYS A 149 27.55 -27.91 21.20
N ILE A 150 26.99 -27.43 22.31
CA ILE A 150 26.67 -26.01 22.48
C ILE A 150 27.99 -25.26 22.68
N LYS A 151 28.22 -24.22 21.86
CA LYS A 151 29.41 -23.39 21.95
C LYS A 151 29.47 -22.66 23.28
N GLU A 152 30.68 -22.45 23.80
CA GLU A 152 30.90 -21.75 25.09
C GLU A 152 30.25 -20.36 25.13
N GLU A 153 30.29 -19.61 24.02
CA GLU A 153 29.67 -18.28 23.87
C GLU A 153 28.17 -18.27 24.17
N ASP A 154 27.49 -19.39 23.93
CA ASP A 154 26.04 -19.53 24.07
C ASP A 154 25.63 -20.14 25.42
N ARG A 155 26.55 -20.67 26.23
CA ARG A 155 26.21 -21.45 27.45
C ARG A 155 25.65 -20.61 28.58
N SER A 156 26.01 -19.33 28.65
CA SER A 156 25.52 -18.42 29.69
C SER A 156 24.00 -18.33 29.69
N GLN A 157 23.38 -18.23 28.51
CA GLN A 157 21.93 -18.07 28.38
C GLN A 157 21.16 -19.31 28.89
N TYR A 158 21.66 -20.51 28.59
CA TYR A 158 21.02 -21.75 29.03
C TYR A 158 21.22 -22.01 30.52
N THR A 159 22.40 -21.65 31.04
CA THR A 159 22.69 -21.75 32.48
C THR A 159 21.76 -20.86 33.30
N GLU A 160 21.43 -19.66 32.79
CA GLU A 160 20.47 -18.75 33.43
C GLU A 160 19.03 -19.28 33.34
N LEU A 161 18.61 -19.75 32.16
CA LEU A 161 17.27 -20.34 31.97
C LEU A 161 17.02 -21.58 32.83
N LEU A 162 18.03 -22.43 33.02
CA LEU A 162 17.93 -23.62 33.88
C LEU A 162 17.78 -23.29 35.37
N LYS A 163 18.25 -22.12 35.82
CA LYS A 163 18.06 -21.66 37.21
C LYS A 163 16.63 -21.17 37.47
N ILE A 164 15.96 -20.65 36.44
CA ILE A 164 14.60 -20.10 36.53
C ILE A 164 13.55 -21.23 36.56
N GLN A 165 13.90 -22.45 36.12
CA GLN A 165 13.01 -23.60 36.07
C GLN A 165 13.18 -24.59 37.25
N LYS A 166 13.86 -24.19 38.34
CA LYS A 166 13.99 -24.96 39.58
C LYS A 166 12.90 -24.66 40.58
#